data_AF-A0A2W4JNW6-F1
#
_entry.id   AF-A0A2W4JNW6-F1
#
_cell.length_a   1.000
_cell.length_b   1.000
_cell.length_c   1.000
_cell.angle_alpha   90.00
_cell.angle_beta   90.00
_cell.angle_gamma   90.00
#
_symmetry.space_group_name_H-M   'P 1'
#
loop_
_entity.id
_entity.type
_entity.pdbx_description
1 polymer ?
#
loop_
_entity_poly.entity_id
_entity_poly.type
_entity_poly.pdbx_seq_one_letter_code
_entity_poly.pdbx_strand_id
1 'polypeptide(L)'
;MGPQRSIPQYTLDGVRGADVSTYRYRTEDGLELSLLRFCRQPCDDVVLVVSGLTTSSDMFIMPEHRNLVSFLLDNGFTDVWTADVRFSNRHPYNTQGRRDTLDEVARYDFAPALELIARTTGVDAVHVIAHCLGSTAIMMAVFGQVDGVAGRVRSIVANSVGLTPRVPLWSRIKLAVAPVILEDLLGLRWIGPKWSEQPLCSRGGFIARLIGLFHPECDTSACHMLSLMWGSGHPALYRHENLHPVTHERSADLYGPTGFSYYRHVAKMVR
;
A
#
# COMPACT_ATOMS: atom_id res chain seq x y z
N MET A 1 20.14 17.77 -12.17
CA MET A 1 19.79 16.56 -12.93
C MET A 1 18.80 15.77 -12.09
N GLY A 2 17.66 15.38 -12.66
CA GLY A 2 16.72 14.49 -11.94
C GLY A 2 17.40 13.14 -11.65
N PRO A 3 16.92 12.37 -10.65
CA PRO A 3 17.48 11.06 -10.36
C PRO A 3 17.39 10.18 -11.61
N GLN A 4 18.50 9.55 -11.98
CA GLN A 4 18.56 8.58 -13.08
C GLN A 4 17.83 7.32 -12.62
N ARG A 5 16.58 7.14 -13.06
CA ARG A 5 15.78 5.96 -12.72
C ARG A 5 16.12 4.80 -13.66
N SER A 6 16.52 3.67 -13.10
CA SER A 6 16.72 2.42 -13.86
C SER A 6 15.39 1.81 -14.32
N ILE A 7 14.31 2.05 -13.56
CA ILE A 7 12.98 1.52 -13.84
C ILE A 7 11.97 2.67 -13.84
N PRO A 8 11.18 2.86 -14.92
CA PRO A 8 10.16 3.92 -14.98
C PRO A 8 9.12 3.78 -13.88
N GLN A 9 8.65 4.91 -13.33
CA GLN A 9 7.54 4.89 -12.36
C GLN A 9 6.26 4.41 -13.04
N TYR A 10 5.46 3.63 -12.30
CA TYR A 10 4.20 3.06 -12.77
C TYR A 10 4.34 2.11 -13.98
N THR A 11 5.54 1.62 -14.27
CA THR A 11 5.74 0.59 -15.31
C THR A 11 4.92 -0.67 -15.00
N LEU A 12 4.43 -1.31 -16.06
CA LEU A 12 3.74 -2.60 -16.01
C LEU A 12 4.61 -3.74 -16.57
N ASP A 13 5.87 -3.44 -16.92
CA ASP A 13 6.79 -4.36 -17.63
C ASP A 13 7.20 -5.60 -16.81
N GLY A 14 6.91 -5.60 -15.51
CA GLY A 14 7.18 -6.75 -14.66
C GLY A 14 6.21 -7.90 -14.86
N VAL A 15 5.07 -7.69 -15.52
CA VAL A 15 4.15 -8.76 -15.88
C VAL A 15 4.17 -8.95 -17.39
N ARG A 16 4.69 -10.10 -17.84
CA ARG A 16 4.83 -10.40 -19.26
C ARG A 16 3.83 -11.46 -19.72
N GLY A 17 3.47 -11.37 -21.00
CA GLY A 17 2.60 -12.34 -21.67
C GLY A 17 1.17 -12.34 -21.14
N ALA A 18 0.69 -11.22 -20.59
CA ALA A 18 -0.69 -11.01 -20.20
C ALA A 18 -1.23 -9.77 -20.93
N ASP A 19 -2.52 -9.77 -21.26
CA ASP A 19 -3.22 -8.54 -21.63
C ASP A 19 -3.39 -7.67 -20.40
N VAL A 20 -3.04 -6.39 -20.51
CA VAL A 20 -2.99 -5.46 -19.38
C VAL A 20 -3.97 -4.33 -19.63
N SER A 21 -4.97 -4.23 -18.75
CA SER A 21 -6.01 -3.21 -18.82
C SER A 21 -6.10 -2.44 -17.51
N THR A 22 -6.40 -1.15 -17.62
CA THR A 22 -6.63 -0.27 -16.47
C THR A 22 -8.10 0.09 -16.42
N TYR A 23 -8.71 -0.09 -15.25
CA TYR A 23 -10.08 0.29 -14.99
C TYR A 23 -10.12 1.36 -13.91
N ARG A 24 -11.10 2.26 -14.00
CA ARG A 24 -11.36 3.26 -12.97
C ARG A 24 -12.78 3.12 -12.46
N TYR A 25 -12.96 3.39 -11.18
CA TYR A 25 -14.27 3.38 -10.54
C TYR A 25 -14.37 4.54 -9.56
N ARG A 26 -15.60 4.95 -9.28
CA ARG A 26 -15.88 6.06 -8.36
C ARG A 26 -16.44 5.51 -7.06
N THR A 27 -15.96 6.02 -5.94
CA THR A 27 -16.52 5.76 -4.63
C THR A 27 -17.72 6.66 -4.39
N GLU A 28 -18.63 6.24 -3.50
CA GLU A 28 -19.79 7.04 -3.09
C GLU A 28 -19.38 8.40 -2.50
N ASP A 29 -18.25 8.45 -1.80
CA ASP A 29 -17.70 9.66 -1.20
C ASP A 29 -16.84 10.52 -2.18
N GLY A 30 -16.88 10.21 -3.48
CA GLY A 30 -16.40 11.10 -4.54
C GLY A 30 -14.92 10.96 -4.91
N LEU A 31 -14.28 9.83 -4.60
CA LEU A 31 -12.92 9.52 -5.07
C LEU A 31 -12.96 8.71 -6.37
N GLU A 32 -11.96 8.91 -7.23
CA GLU A 32 -11.71 8.05 -8.39
C GLU A 32 -10.54 7.14 -8.06
N LEU A 33 -10.80 5.83 -8.04
CA LEU A 33 -9.83 4.79 -7.73
C LEU A 33 -9.59 3.93 -8.97
N SER A 34 -8.56 3.07 -8.91
CA SER A 34 -8.13 2.30 -10.08
C SER A 34 -7.87 0.84 -9.75
N LEU A 35 -8.14 0.01 -10.76
CA LEU A 35 -7.75 -1.39 -10.81
C LEU A 35 -6.84 -1.59 -12.02
N LEU A 36 -5.84 -2.46 -11.88
CA LEU A 36 -5.16 -3.07 -13.02
C LEU A 36 -5.64 -4.50 -13.16
N ARG A 37 -5.81 -4.96 -14.39
CA ARG A 37 -6.08 -6.35 -14.72
C ARG A 37 -4.93 -6.87 -15.57
N PHE A 38 -4.46 -8.06 -15.21
CA PHE A 38 -3.48 -8.83 -15.94
C PHE A 38 -4.13 -10.17 -16.29
N CYS A 39 -4.54 -10.32 -17.56
CA CYS A 39 -5.31 -11.46 -18.02
C CYS A 39 -4.56 -12.21 -19.11
N ARG A 40 -4.24 -13.48 -18.86
CA ARG A 40 -3.77 -14.41 -19.91
C ARG A 40 -4.94 -15.08 -20.60
N GLN A 41 -5.90 -15.54 -19.82
CA GLN A 41 -7.12 -16.20 -20.26
C GLN A 41 -8.22 -15.98 -19.20
N PRO A 42 -9.48 -15.83 -19.58
CA PRO A 42 -10.59 -15.80 -18.62
C PRO A 42 -10.61 -17.08 -17.78
N CYS A 43 -10.87 -16.94 -16.48
CA CYS A 43 -11.02 -18.06 -15.55
C CYS A 43 -12.05 -17.75 -14.47
N ASP A 44 -12.59 -18.79 -13.84
CA ASP A 44 -13.54 -18.64 -12.73
C ASP A 44 -12.84 -18.24 -11.41
N ASP A 45 -11.57 -18.60 -11.26
CA ASP A 45 -10.75 -18.33 -10.07
C ASP A 45 -9.99 -16.99 -10.19
N VAL A 46 -10.73 -15.89 -10.31
CA VAL A 46 -10.16 -14.55 -10.38
C VAL A 46 -9.51 -14.16 -9.04
N VAL A 47 -8.29 -13.61 -9.09
CA VAL A 47 -7.55 -13.17 -7.90
C VAL A 47 -7.47 -11.65 -7.83
N LEU A 48 -7.91 -11.04 -6.74
CA LEU A 48 -7.73 -9.63 -6.41
C LEU A 48 -6.60 -9.44 -5.40
N VAL A 49 -5.58 -8.67 -5.77
CA VAL A 49 -4.46 -8.30 -4.91
C VAL A 49 -4.64 -6.88 -4.37
N VAL A 50 -4.63 -6.72 -3.05
CA VAL A 50 -4.84 -5.43 -2.37
C VAL A 50 -3.56 -4.99 -1.66
N SER A 51 -3.09 -3.79 -2.02
CA SER A 51 -1.90 -3.17 -1.43
C SER A 51 -2.15 -2.62 -0.02
N GLY A 52 -1.06 -2.41 0.73
CA GLY A 52 -1.10 -1.77 2.05
C GLY A 52 -0.99 -0.25 1.99
N LEU A 53 -1.16 0.40 3.14
CA LEU A 53 -0.97 1.85 3.29
C LEU A 53 0.38 2.30 2.72
N THR A 54 0.37 3.36 1.90
CA THR A 54 1.54 3.92 1.19
C THR A 54 2.19 3.03 0.15
N THR A 55 1.66 1.85 -0.12
CA THR A 55 2.10 1.03 -1.25
C THR A 55 1.08 1.10 -2.38
N SER A 56 1.31 0.38 -3.46
CA SER A 56 0.40 0.33 -4.61
C SER A 56 0.50 -1.04 -5.27
N SER A 57 -0.24 -1.21 -6.36
CA SER A 57 -0.07 -2.32 -7.32
C SER A 57 1.40 -2.57 -7.70
N ASP A 58 2.25 -1.53 -7.69
CA ASP A 58 3.66 -1.60 -8.08
C ASP A 58 4.47 -2.60 -7.25
N MET A 59 4.08 -2.86 -5.99
CA MET A 59 4.73 -3.85 -5.12
C MET A 59 4.59 -5.29 -5.63
N PHE A 60 3.58 -5.57 -6.44
CA PHE A 60 3.24 -6.92 -6.86
C PHE A 60 3.61 -7.22 -8.32
N ILE A 61 4.14 -6.21 -9.03
CA ILE A 61 4.47 -6.26 -10.46
C ILE A 61 5.90 -5.77 -10.77
N MET A 62 6.80 -5.82 -9.79
CA MET A 62 8.19 -5.35 -9.95
C MET A 62 8.92 -6.13 -11.05
N PRO A 63 9.56 -5.47 -12.04
CA PRO A 63 10.27 -6.14 -13.14
C PRO A 63 11.66 -6.69 -12.77
N GLU A 64 12.26 -6.21 -11.69
CA GLU A 64 13.62 -6.58 -11.29
C GLU A 64 13.75 -8.00 -10.69
N HIS A 65 12.63 -8.66 -10.36
CA HIS A 65 12.61 -10.03 -9.86
C HIS A 65 11.27 -10.70 -10.19
N ARG A 66 11.17 -12.01 -9.94
CA ARG A 66 9.87 -12.70 -10.04
C ARG A 66 8.89 -12.07 -9.04
N ASN A 67 7.75 -11.60 -9.53
CA ASN A 67 6.74 -10.92 -8.72
C ASN A 67 5.48 -11.77 -8.52
N LEU A 68 4.63 -11.36 -7.57
CA LEU A 68 3.46 -12.12 -7.16
C LEU A 68 2.46 -12.30 -8.30
N VAL A 69 2.18 -11.26 -9.09
CA VAL A 69 1.21 -11.35 -10.18
C VAL A 69 1.69 -12.34 -11.24
N SER A 70 2.95 -12.26 -11.66
CA SER A 70 3.52 -13.22 -12.61
C SER A 70 3.52 -14.64 -12.03
N PHE A 71 3.86 -14.80 -10.76
CA PHE A 71 3.78 -16.10 -10.08
C PHE A 71 2.37 -16.69 -10.15
N LEU A 72 1.32 -15.92 -9.84
CA LEU A 72 -0.06 -16.40 -9.90
C LEU A 72 -0.46 -16.81 -11.34
N LEU A 73 -0.14 -15.97 -12.32
CA LEU A 73 -0.42 -16.21 -13.73
C LEU A 73 0.31 -17.46 -14.26
N ASP A 74 1.51 -17.75 -13.77
CA ASP A 74 2.28 -18.94 -14.13
C ASP A 74 1.77 -20.23 -13.45
N ASN A 75 0.96 -20.11 -12.40
CA ASN A 75 0.48 -21.22 -11.59
C ASN A 75 -1.04 -21.43 -11.68
N GLY A 76 -1.66 -21.06 -12.82
CA GLY A 76 -3.03 -21.42 -13.15
C GLY A 76 -4.09 -20.37 -12.77
N PHE A 77 -3.74 -19.29 -12.08
CA PHE A 77 -4.64 -18.15 -11.85
C PHE A 77 -4.48 -17.15 -12.99
N THR A 78 -5.18 -17.37 -14.10
CA THR A 78 -4.91 -16.67 -15.38
C THR A 78 -5.53 -15.28 -15.52
N ASP A 79 -6.30 -14.82 -14.52
CA ASP A 79 -6.90 -13.49 -14.45
C ASP A 79 -6.67 -12.87 -13.06
N VAL A 80 -5.69 -11.96 -12.99
CA VAL A 80 -5.25 -11.33 -11.73
C VAL A 80 -5.49 -9.84 -11.80
N TRP A 81 -6.13 -9.32 -10.75
CA TRP A 81 -6.43 -7.90 -10.57
C TRP A 81 -5.61 -7.34 -9.42
N THR A 82 -5.20 -6.08 -9.51
CA THR A 82 -4.60 -5.33 -8.40
C THR A 82 -5.43 -4.09 -8.11
N ALA A 83 -5.68 -3.82 -6.83
CA ALA A 83 -6.44 -2.66 -6.38
C ALA A 83 -5.55 -1.57 -5.78
N ASP A 84 -5.69 -0.37 -6.34
CA ASP A 84 -5.17 0.87 -5.78
C ASP A 84 -6.32 1.62 -5.11
N VAL A 85 -6.52 1.34 -3.82
CA VAL A 85 -7.51 1.99 -2.94
C VAL A 85 -7.06 3.39 -2.53
N ARG A 86 -7.88 4.17 -1.80
CA ARG A 86 -7.64 5.61 -1.56
C ARG A 86 -6.28 5.96 -0.95
N PHE A 87 -5.69 5.05 -0.18
CA PHE A 87 -4.38 5.26 0.44
C PHE A 87 -3.19 4.76 -0.41
N SER A 88 -3.43 4.29 -1.62
CA SER A 88 -2.40 3.79 -2.53
C SER A 88 -1.46 4.91 -2.94
N ASN A 89 -0.17 4.60 -3.11
CA ASN A 89 0.83 5.54 -3.63
C ASN A 89 0.55 6.00 -5.07
N ARG A 90 -0.33 5.30 -5.81
CA ARG A 90 -0.78 5.72 -7.14
C ARG A 90 -1.82 6.84 -7.10
N HIS A 91 -2.35 7.17 -5.92
CA HIS A 91 -3.32 8.25 -5.73
C HIS A 91 -2.77 9.38 -4.85
N PRO A 92 -3.16 10.64 -5.12
CA PRO A 92 -2.63 11.80 -4.40
C PRO A 92 -3.25 12.01 -3.01
N TYR A 93 -4.32 11.28 -2.67
CA TYR A 93 -5.22 11.58 -1.56
C TYR A 93 -4.55 11.66 -0.19
N ASN A 94 -3.51 10.85 0.04
CA ASN A 94 -2.72 10.86 1.27
C ASN A 94 -2.03 12.20 1.60
N THR A 95 -1.85 13.08 0.61
CA THR A 95 -1.20 14.40 0.80
C THR A 95 -2.17 15.58 0.76
N GLN A 96 -3.46 15.33 0.49
CA GLN A 96 -4.47 16.37 0.30
C GLN A 96 -5.11 16.86 1.61
N GLY A 97 -4.54 16.48 2.76
CA GLY A 97 -5.07 16.85 4.08
C GLY A 97 -6.40 16.19 4.44
N ARG A 98 -6.81 15.17 3.68
CA ARG A 98 -7.96 14.32 4.00
C ARG A 98 -7.69 13.57 5.31
N ARG A 99 -8.76 13.29 6.05
CA ARG A 99 -8.72 12.56 7.33
C ARG A 99 -9.32 11.16 7.23
N ASP A 100 -9.19 10.55 6.05
CA ASP A 100 -9.64 9.19 5.82
C ASP A 100 -8.97 8.22 6.80
N THR A 101 -9.72 7.19 7.17
CA THR A 101 -9.29 6.08 8.02
C THR A 101 -9.53 4.76 7.30
N LEU A 102 -9.32 3.64 8.00
CA LEU A 102 -9.62 2.33 7.43
C LEU A 102 -11.14 2.09 7.32
N ASP A 103 -11.96 2.83 8.07
CA ASP A 103 -13.41 2.75 7.98
C ASP A 103 -13.90 3.25 6.62
N GLU A 104 -13.37 4.39 6.16
CA GLU A 104 -13.70 4.91 4.83
C GLU A 104 -13.24 3.96 3.72
N VAL A 105 -12.05 3.36 3.85
CA VAL A 105 -11.56 2.37 2.88
C VAL A 105 -12.51 1.17 2.83
N ALA A 106 -12.85 0.61 3.99
CA ALA A 106 -13.72 -0.55 4.09
C ALA A 106 -15.12 -0.28 3.54
N ARG A 107 -15.68 0.89 3.84
CA ARG A 107 -17.04 1.27 3.47
C ARG A 107 -17.19 1.59 1.99
N TYR A 108 -16.21 2.24 1.39
CA TYR A 108 -16.40 2.89 0.08
C TYR A 108 -15.54 2.32 -1.04
N ASP A 109 -14.38 1.72 -0.76
CA ASP A 109 -13.39 1.43 -1.82
C ASP A 109 -13.60 0.05 -2.46
N PHE A 110 -14.09 -0.94 -1.71
CA PHE A 110 -14.11 -2.34 -2.15
C PHE A 110 -15.37 -2.76 -2.92
N ALA A 111 -16.56 -2.33 -2.49
CA ALA A 111 -17.81 -2.68 -3.17
C ALA A 111 -17.82 -2.30 -4.66
N PRO A 112 -17.52 -1.04 -5.07
CA PRO A 112 -17.49 -0.69 -6.49
C PRO A 112 -16.35 -1.37 -7.26
N ALA A 113 -15.22 -1.68 -6.61
CA ALA A 113 -14.14 -2.45 -7.22
C ALA A 113 -14.58 -3.89 -7.56
N LEU A 114 -15.17 -4.58 -6.58
CA LEU A 114 -15.65 -5.96 -6.74
C LEU A 114 -16.79 -6.04 -7.75
N GLU A 115 -17.68 -5.05 -7.77
CA GLU A 115 -18.72 -4.94 -8.78
C GLU A 115 -18.15 -4.76 -10.19
N LEU A 116 -17.14 -3.90 -10.36
CA LEU A 116 -16.48 -3.69 -11.65
C LEU A 116 -15.80 -4.97 -12.14
N ILE A 117 -15.13 -5.70 -11.25
CA ILE A 117 -14.52 -6.99 -11.58
C ILE A 117 -15.60 -7.98 -12.02
N ALA A 118 -16.68 -8.13 -11.24
CA ALA A 118 -17.77 -9.04 -11.58
C ALA A 118 -18.41 -8.71 -12.94
N ARG A 119 -18.66 -7.43 -13.23
CA ARG A 119 -19.19 -6.99 -14.54
C ARG A 119 -18.23 -7.28 -15.69
N THR A 120 -16.93 -7.20 -15.45
CA THR A 120 -15.90 -7.38 -16.48
C THR A 120 -15.60 -8.84 -16.76
N THR A 121 -15.66 -9.68 -15.74
CA THR A 121 -15.21 -11.08 -15.79
C THR A 121 -16.37 -12.07 -15.85
N GLY A 122 -17.56 -11.67 -15.38
CA GLY A 122 -18.70 -12.55 -15.20
C GLY A 122 -18.65 -13.42 -13.94
N VAL A 123 -17.61 -13.31 -13.11
CA VAL A 123 -17.50 -14.09 -11.86
C VAL A 123 -18.20 -13.41 -10.69
N ASP A 124 -18.90 -14.21 -9.88
CA ASP A 124 -19.66 -13.70 -8.74
C ASP A 124 -18.78 -13.31 -7.55
N ALA A 125 -17.70 -14.07 -7.32
CA ALA A 125 -16.80 -13.89 -6.18
C ALA A 125 -15.33 -14.18 -6.53
N VAL A 126 -14.43 -13.38 -5.97
CA VAL A 126 -12.97 -13.45 -6.20
C VAL A 126 -12.21 -14.01 -5.00
N HIS A 127 -11.01 -14.55 -5.25
CA HIS A 127 -10.02 -14.79 -4.21
C HIS A 127 -9.26 -13.51 -3.91
N VAL A 128 -9.06 -13.15 -2.65
CA VAL A 128 -8.34 -11.92 -2.26
C VAL A 128 -7.00 -12.25 -1.63
N ILE A 129 -5.94 -11.60 -2.08
CA ILE A 129 -4.64 -11.57 -1.41
C ILE A 129 -4.39 -10.12 -0.98
N ALA A 130 -4.40 -9.86 0.32
CA ALA A 130 -4.30 -8.51 0.84
C ALA A 130 -3.10 -8.34 1.77
N HIS A 131 -2.44 -7.19 1.70
CA HIS A 131 -1.23 -6.91 2.46
C HIS A 131 -1.41 -5.75 3.44
N CYS A 132 -0.83 -5.88 4.64
CA CYS A 132 -0.75 -4.83 5.66
C CYS A 132 -2.14 -4.23 5.96
N LEU A 133 -2.28 -2.90 5.99
CA LEU A 133 -3.57 -2.27 6.30
C LEU A 133 -4.63 -2.47 5.21
N GLY A 134 -4.25 -2.87 3.99
CA GLY A 134 -5.21 -3.33 2.98
C GLY A 134 -5.90 -4.63 3.38
N SER A 135 -5.16 -5.53 4.04
CA SER A 135 -5.71 -6.75 4.64
C SER A 135 -6.70 -6.44 5.75
N THR A 136 -6.31 -5.56 6.68
CA THR A 136 -7.22 -5.13 7.74
C THR A 136 -8.48 -4.47 7.18
N ALA A 137 -8.36 -3.58 6.18
CA ALA A 137 -9.50 -2.88 5.59
C ALA A 137 -10.47 -3.81 4.85
N ILE A 138 -9.99 -4.76 4.03
CA ILE A 138 -10.90 -5.71 3.36
C ILE A 138 -11.58 -6.65 4.35
N MET A 139 -10.86 -7.09 5.40
CA MET A 139 -11.48 -7.87 6.48
C MET A 139 -12.52 -7.05 7.22
N MET A 140 -12.26 -5.76 7.52
CA MET A 140 -13.26 -4.87 8.10
C MET A 140 -14.51 -4.76 7.22
N ALA A 141 -14.36 -4.65 5.89
CA ALA A 141 -15.49 -4.58 4.98
C ALA A 141 -16.32 -5.89 4.98
N VAL A 142 -15.65 -7.04 4.98
CA VAL A 142 -16.33 -8.36 5.02
C VAL A 142 -17.01 -8.60 6.36
N PHE A 143 -16.30 -8.45 7.48
CA PHE A 143 -16.85 -8.70 8.82
C PHE A 143 -17.84 -7.61 9.27
N GLY A 144 -17.67 -6.39 8.77
CA GLY A 144 -18.63 -5.29 8.94
C GLY A 144 -19.87 -5.41 8.04
N GLN A 145 -19.96 -6.45 7.20
CA GLN A 145 -21.08 -6.71 6.30
C GLN A 145 -21.38 -5.52 5.39
N VAL A 146 -20.34 -4.89 4.85
CA VAL A 146 -20.51 -3.83 3.85
C VAL A 146 -21.20 -4.42 2.62
N ASP A 147 -22.31 -3.79 2.22
CA ASP A 147 -23.13 -4.23 1.09
C ASP A 147 -22.29 -4.37 -0.18
N GLY A 148 -22.44 -5.50 -0.86
CA GLY A 148 -21.70 -5.79 -2.09
C GLY A 148 -20.26 -6.29 -1.89
N VAL A 149 -19.78 -6.46 -0.65
CA VAL A 149 -18.43 -6.99 -0.39
C VAL A 149 -18.44 -8.47 0.00
N ALA A 150 -19.09 -8.84 1.12
CA ALA A 150 -18.97 -10.19 1.68
C ALA A 150 -19.39 -11.30 0.70
N GLY A 151 -20.47 -11.10 -0.05
CA GLY A 151 -20.94 -12.06 -1.07
C GLY A 151 -20.04 -12.19 -2.31
N ARG A 152 -19.09 -11.27 -2.51
CA ARG A 152 -18.17 -11.23 -3.65
C ARG A 152 -16.74 -11.65 -3.30
N VAL A 153 -16.50 -12.11 -2.07
CA VAL A 153 -15.18 -12.55 -1.61
C VAL A 153 -15.25 -14.04 -1.25
N ARG A 154 -14.61 -14.88 -2.06
CA ARG A 154 -14.56 -16.34 -1.87
C ARG A 154 -13.56 -16.77 -0.80
N SER A 155 -12.38 -16.15 -0.78
CA SER A 155 -11.36 -16.42 0.25
C SER A 155 -10.46 -15.21 0.44
N ILE A 156 -9.80 -15.12 1.61
CA ILE A 156 -8.83 -14.06 1.90
C ILE A 156 -7.52 -14.69 2.39
N VAL A 157 -6.41 -14.32 1.73
CA VAL A 157 -5.05 -14.46 2.27
C VAL A 157 -4.64 -13.12 2.88
N ALA A 158 -4.58 -13.08 4.21
CA ALA A 158 -4.20 -11.91 4.98
C ALA A 158 -2.69 -11.92 5.26
N ASN A 159 -1.92 -11.08 4.55
CA ASN A 159 -0.48 -10.97 4.74
C ASN A 159 -0.13 -9.82 5.71
N SER A 160 0.75 -10.13 6.68
CA SER A 160 1.30 -9.22 7.72
C SER A 160 0.32 -8.79 8.82
N VAL A 161 -0.93 -8.46 8.50
CA VAL A 161 -1.92 -8.01 9.50
C VAL A 161 -3.30 -8.61 9.19
N GLY A 162 -4.02 -9.07 10.21
CA GLY A 162 -5.42 -9.53 10.11
C GLY A 162 -6.42 -8.49 10.60
N LEU A 163 -7.59 -8.96 11.08
CA LEU A 163 -8.66 -8.09 11.59
C LEU A 163 -8.26 -7.37 12.90
N THR A 164 -7.52 -8.05 13.78
CA THR A 164 -7.09 -7.53 15.08
C THR A 164 -5.57 -7.30 15.09
N PRO A 165 -5.09 -6.08 14.79
CA PRO A 165 -3.67 -5.80 14.74
C PRO A 165 -3.04 -5.97 16.13
N ARG A 166 -1.99 -6.80 16.20
CA ARG A 166 -1.16 -6.94 17.40
C ARG A 166 0.23 -6.43 17.09
N VAL A 167 0.65 -5.42 17.84
CA VAL A 167 1.94 -4.76 17.63
C VAL A 167 2.76 -4.76 18.95
N PRO A 168 4.09 -4.78 18.87
CA PRO A 168 4.95 -4.65 20.04
C PRO A 168 4.66 -3.38 20.84
N LEU A 169 4.98 -3.39 22.14
CA LEU A 169 4.77 -2.25 23.04
C LEU A 169 5.38 -0.95 22.49
N TRP A 170 6.59 -1.03 21.93
CA TRP A 170 7.25 0.11 21.33
C TRP A 170 6.44 0.72 20.18
N SER A 171 5.87 -0.10 19.31
CA SER A 171 4.99 0.37 18.23
C SER A 171 3.72 1.02 18.78
N ARG A 172 3.15 0.52 19.89
CA ARG A 172 1.99 1.15 20.55
C ARG A 172 2.33 2.55 21.08
N ILE A 173 3.49 2.70 21.73
CA ILE A 173 3.98 3.99 22.23
C ILE A 173 4.20 4.94 21.06
N LYS A 174 4.89 4.49 20.00
CA LYS A 174 5.14 5.28 18.81
C LYS A 174 3.86 5.73 18.12
N LEU A 175 2.86 4.85 17.97
CA LEU A 175 1.55 5.18 17.41
C LEU A 175 0.80 6.23 18.24
N ALA A 176 0.95 6.22 19.57
CA ALA A 176 0.32 7.20 20.45
C ALA A 176 1.04 8.57 20.43
N VAL A 177 2.37 8.57 20.32
CA VAL A 177 3.21 9.78 20.47
C VAL A 177 3.51 10.46 19.14
N ALA A 178 3.81 9.69 18.08
CA ALA A 178 4.29 10.26 16.81
C ALA A 178 3.29 11.23 16.16
N PRO A 179 1.97 10.96 16.10
CA PRO A 179 1.02 11.92 15.55
C PRO A 179 0.94 13.22 16.35
N VAL A 180 1.06 13.15 17.68
CA VAL A 180 1.04 14.34 18.55
C VAL A 180 2.28 15.20 18.31
N ILE A 181 3.47 14.59 18.23
CA ILE A 181 4.70 15.33 17.96
C ILE A 181 4.73 15.88 16.52
N LEU A 182 4.47 15.02 15.54
CA LEU A 182 4.67 15.37 14.14
C LEU A 182 3.55 16.27 13.59
N GLU A 183 2.29 15.99 13.90
CA GLU A 183 1.16 16.82 13.43
C GLU A 183 0.86 17.96 14.38
N ASP A 184 0.60 17.66 15.66
CA ASP A 184 0.01 18.67 16.57
C ASP A 184 1.06 19.70 17.04
N LEU A 185 2.30 19.25 17.31
CA LEU A 185 3.39 20.13 17.75
C LEU A 185 4.19 20.74 16.57
N LEU A 186 4.61 19.91 15.61
CA LEU A 186 5.44 20.36 14.48
C LEU A 186 4.62 20.81 13.25
N GLY A 187 3.30 20.67 13.28
CA GLY A 187 2.41 21.15 12.21
C GLY A 187 2.58 20.42 10.86
N LEU A 188 3.10 19.19 10.86
CA LEU A 188 3.29 18.40 9.63
C LEU A 188 1.94 17.81 9.21
N ARG A 189 1.59 17.93 7.92
CA ARG A 189 0.32 17.39 7.39
C ARG A 189 0.41 15.94 6.92
N TRP A 190 1.60 15.51 6.56
CA TRP A 190 1.91 14.18 6.07
C TRP A 190 3.39 13.89 6.33
N ILE A 191 3.79 12.63 6.21
CA ILE A 191 5.17 12.15 6.22
C ILE A 191 5.40 11.25 5.01
N GLY A 192 6.59 11.23 4.42
CA GLY A 192 6.87 10.38 3.26
C GLY A 192 8.34 10.03 3.04
N PRO A 193 8.63 8.98 2.27
CA PRO A 193 9.99 8.47 2.08
C PRO A 193 10.87 9.41 1.23
N LYS A 194 10.27 10.21 0.35
CA LYS A 194 10.98 11.19 -0.50
C LYS A 194 11.43 12.46 0.24
N TRP A 195 11.29 12.52 1.57
CA TRP A 195 11.68 13.71 2.34
C TRP A 195 13.19 14.02 2.27
N SER A 196 14.04 13.00 2.08
CA SER A 196 15.48 13.20 1.88
C SER A 196 15.82 13.99 0.62
N GLU A 197 14.96 13.92 -0.41
CA GLU A 197 15.12 14.67 -1.67
C GLU A 197 14.83 16.17 -1.48
N GLN A 198 14.21 16.56 -0.36
CA GLN A 198 13.94 17.96 -0.05
C GLN A 198 15.18 18.71 0.46
N PRO A 199 15.26 20.03 0.25
CA PRO A 199 16.33 20.87 0.79
C PRO A 199 16.44 20.74 2.31
N LEU A 200 17.67 20.84 2.85
CA LEU A 200 17.92 20.76 4.30
C LEU A 200 17.15 21.83 5.10
N CYS A 201 16.88 22.99 4.50
CA CYS A 201 16.11 24.06 5.13
C CYS A 201 14.60 23.74 5.24
N SER A 202 14.11 22.72 4.53
CA SER A 202 12.73 22.25 4.70
C SER A 202 12.62 21.38 5.96
N ARG A 203 11.44 21.40 6.60
CA ARG A 203 11.17 20.54 7.77
C ARG A 203 11.40 19.06 7.43
N GLY A 204 10.93 18.61 6.27
CA GLY A 204 11.08 17.23 5.81
C GLY A 204 12.53 16.85 5.54
N GLY A 205 13.27 17.72 4.84
CA GLY A 205 14.68 17.50 4.52
C GLY A 205 15.60 17.51 5.75
N PHE A 206 15.28 18.33 6.76
CA PHE A 206 15.95 18.30 8.06
C PHE A 206 15.68 16.99 8.82
N ILE A 207 14.41 16.60 8.95
CA ILE A 207 14.02 15.36 9.64
C ILE A 207 14.67 14.15 8.97
N ALA A 208 14.61 14.05 7.63
CA ALA A 208 15.18 12.91 6.91
C ALA A 208 16.69 12.76 7.15
N ARG A 209 17.44 13.86 7.19
CA ARG A 209 18.88 13.83 7.48
C ARG A 209 19.18 13.46 8.93
N LEU A 210 18.40 13.98 9.88
CA LEU A 210 18.51 13.60 11.28
C LEU A 210 18.26 12.10 11.47
N ILE A 211 17.22 11.56 10.83
CA ILE A 211 16.88 10.14 10.89
C ILE A 211 17.98 9.27 10.26
N GLY A 212 18.60 9.73 9.17
CA GLY A 212 19.71 9.01 8.54
C GLY A 212 20.92 8.81 9.46
N LEU A 213 21.16 9.69 10.44
CA LEU A 213 22.25 9.52 11.42
C LEU A 213 22.06 8.30 12.34
N PHE A 214 20.82 7.81 12.47
CA PHE A 214 20.48 6.68 13.33
C PHE A 214 20.32 5.36 12.58
N HIS A 215 20.59 5.33 11.26
CA HIS A 215 20.42 4.14 10.43
C HIS A 215 21.72 3.76 9.69
N PRO A 216 22.73 3.23 10.39
CA PRO A 216 24.02 2.85 9.79
C PRO A 216 23.95 1.60 8.91
N GLU A 217 22.81 0.90 8.88
CA GLU A 217 22.66 -0.37 8.16
C GLU A 217 22.58 -0.25 6.62
N CYS A 218 22.34 0.96 6.08
CA CYS A 218 22.33 1.23 4.65
C CYS A 218 22.39 2.72 4.32
N ASP A 219 22.65 3.06 3.06
CA ASP A 219 22.72 4.46 2.58
C ASP A 219 21.40 4.97 1.94
N THR A 220 20.37 4.12 1.85
CA THR A 220 19.10 4.46 1.22
C THR A 220 18.24 5.31 2.16
N SER A 221 18.25 6.63 1.98
CA SER A 221 17.51 7.54 2.87
C SER A 221 15.99 7.29 2.91
N ALA A 222 15.41 6.80 1.80
CA ALA A 222 14.01 6.40 1.77
C ALA A 222 13.74 5.21 2.71
N CYS A 223 14.66 4.24 2.80
CA CYS A 223 14.57 3.14 3.75
C CYS A 223 14.59 3.64 5.21
N HIS A 224 15.44 4.62 5.53
CA HIS A 224 15.49 5.23 6.86
C HIS A 224 14.16 5.90 7.23
N MET A 225 13.58 6.65 6.29
CA MET A 225 12.27 7.26 6.48
C MET A 225 11.16 6.22 6.62
N LEU A 226 11.21 5.12 5.87
CA LEU A 226 10.24 4.02 6.00
C LEU A 226 10.34 3.31 7.36
N SER A 227 11.55 3.16 7.91
CA SER A 227 11.77 2.69 9.28
C SER A 227 11.18 3.65 10.31
N LEU A 228 11.29 4.98 10.10
CA LEU A 228 10.58 5.96 10.92
C LEU A 228 9.05 5.86 10.75
N MET A 229 8.53 5.65 9.55
CA MET A 229 7.08 5.63 9.32
C MET A 229 6.43 4.38 9.91
N TRP A 230 6.98 3.21 9.58
CA TRP A 230 6.32 1.92 9.81
C TRP A 230 7.06 1.00 10.79
N GLY A 231 8.24 1.42 11.22
CA GLY A 231 9.17 0.58 11.93
C GLY A 231 9.37 0.81 13.41
N SER A 232 10.21 -0.03 14.03
CA SER A 232 10.74 0.14 15.38
C SER A 232 12.13 0.77 15.42
N GLY A 233 12.81 0.93 14.28
CA GLY A 233 14.08 1.68 14.18
C GLY A 233 15.33 0.90 13.76
N HIS A 234 15.29 -0.41 13.47
CA HIS A 234 16.43 -1.18 12.92
C HIS A 234 15.97 -2.23 11.88
N PRO A 235 16.28 -2.07 10.59
CA PRO A 235 15.28 -1.96 9.51
C PRO A 235 14.02 -2.81 9.74
N ALA A 236 12.89 -2.12 9.85
CA ALA A 236 11.74 -2.72 10.53
C ALA A 236 10.67 -3.33 9.61
N LEU A 237 10.70 -3.03 8.31
CA LEU A 237 9.73 -3.55 7.35
C LEU A 237 10.17 -4.86 6.71
N TYR A 238 11.47 -5.01 6.48
CA TYR A 238 12.06 -6.10 5.74
C TYR A 238 13.50 -6.32 6.19
N ARG A 239 13.96 -7.57 6.06
CA ARG A 239 15.39 -7.87 6.21
C ARG A 239 16.10 -7.56 4.90
N HIS A 240 17.13 -6.72 4.92
CA HIS A 240 17.88 -6.33 3.73
C HIS A 240 18.47 -7.53 2.98
N GLU A 241 18.85 -8.60 3.68
CA GLU A 241 19.35 -9.85 3.07
C GLU A 241 18.36 -10.49 2.09
N ASN A 242 17.06 -10.26 2.27
CA ASN A 242 15.99 -10.81 1.44
C ASN A 242 15.44 -9.79 0.43
N LEU A 243 16.01 -8.58 0.38
CA LEU A 243 15.53 -7.51 -0.49
C LEU A 243 16.44 -7.39 -1.71
N HIS A 244 15.83 -7.39 -2.90
CA HIS A 244 16.58 -7.18 -4.13
C HIS A 244 17.24 -5.79 -4.12
N PRO A 245 18.54 -5.64 -4.46
CA PRO A 245 19.25 -4.37 -4.35
C PRO A 245 18.57 -3.22 -5.10
N VAL A 246 18.13 -3.48 -6.34
CA VAL A 246 17.41 -2.47 -7.15
C VAL A 246 16.12 -2.02 -6.48
N THR A 247 15.37 -2.95 -5.87
CA THR A 247 14.12 -2.66 -5.16
C THR A 247 14.39 -1.81 -3.93
N HIS A 248 15.48 -2.09 -3.22
CA HIS A 248 15.91 -1.30 -2.07
C HIS A 248 16.24 0.14 -2.46
N GLU A 249 17.09 0.32 -3.48
CA GLU A 249 17.53 1.63 -3.97
C GLU A 249 16.36 2.50 -4.43
N ARG A 250 15.36 1.92 -5.08
CA ARG A 250 14.16 2.63 -5.57
C ARG A 250 12.99 2.66 -4.59
N SER A 251 13.20 2.31 -3.32
CA SER A 251 12.12 2.28 -2.31
C SER A 251 11.30 3.57 -2.26
N ALA A 252 11.92 4.72 -2.51
CA ALA A 252 11.24 6.02 -2.58
C ALA A 252 10.15 6.07 -3.68
N ASP A 253 10.29 5.30 -4.77
CA ASP A 253 9.32 5.23 -5.86
C ASP A 253 8.20 4.22 -5.59
N LEU A 254 8.46 3.22 -4.75
CA LEU A 254 7.50 2.16 -4.39
C LEU A 254 6.58 2.57 -3.24
N TYR A 255 7.12 3.33 -2.28
CA TYR A 255 6.39 3.78 -1.11
C TYR A 255 6.03 5.27 -1.20
N GLY A 256 4.83 5.59 -0.73
CA GLY A 256 4.23 6.91 -0.78
C GLY A 256 4.20 7.65 0.54
N PRO A 257 3.81 8.93 0.50
CA PRO A 257 3.49 9.69 1.70
C PRO A 257 2.15 9.27 2.31
N THR A 258 1.92 9.67 3.57
CA THR A 258 0.68 9.43 4.31
C THR A 258 0.39 10.54 5.31
N GLY A 259 -0.89 10.81 5.55
CA GLY A 259 -1.36 11.64 6.66
C GLY A 259 -1.41 10.87 7.99
N PHE A 260 -1.67 11.60 9.08
CA PHE A 260 -1.66 11.04 10.42
C PHE A 260 -3.01 10.47 10.90
N SER A 261 -4.07 10.55 10.07
CA SER A 261 -5.38 9.97 10.38
C SER A 261 -5.31 8.44 10.51
N TYR A 262 -4.60 7.77 9.59
CA TYR A 262 -4.38 6.32 9.66
C TYR A 262 -3.61 5.91 10.91
N TYR A 263 -2.59 6.67 11.32
CA TYR A 263 -1.85 6.40 12.56
C TYR A 263 -2.78 6.45 13.77
N ARG A 264 -3.60 7.49 13.89
CA ARG A 264 -4.57 7.61 14.98
C ARG A 264 -5.62 6.52 14.94
N HIS A 265 -6.04 6.08 13.75
CA HIS A 265 -6.99 4.99 13.65
C HIS A 265 -6.38 3.67 14.13
N VAL A 266 -5.20 3.30 13.63
CA VAL A 266 -4.48 2.10 14.09
C VAL A 266 -4.17 2.17 15.59
N ALA A 267 -3.82 3.35 16.12
CA ALA A 267 -3.61 3.56 17.55
C ALA A 267 -4.86 3.25 18.39
N LYS A 268 -6.07 3.44 17.86
CA LYS A 268 -7.32 3.02 18.52
C LYS A 268 -7.53 1.51 18.43
N MET A 269 -7.16 0.88 17.32
CA MET A 269 -7.34 -0.56 17.09
C MET A 269 -6.41 -1.44 17.94
N VAL A 270 -5.23 -0.94 18.30
CA VAL A 270 -4.22 -1.69 19.09
C VAL A 270 -4.30 -1.43 20.61
N ARG A 271 -5.39 -0.82 21.07
CA ARG A 271 -5.63 -0.56 22.49
C ARG A 271 -6.09 -1.81 23.21
#